data_AF-G5BJA5-F1
#
_entry.id   AF-G5BJA5-F1
#
_cell.length_a   1.000
_cell.length_b   1.000
_cell.length_c   1.000
_cell.angle_alpha   90.00
_cell.angle_beta   90.00
_cell.angle_gamma   90.00
#
_symmetry.space_group_name_H-M   'P 1'
#
loop_
_entity.id
_entity.type
_entity.pdbx_description
1 polymer ?
#
loop_
_entity_poly.entity_id
_entity_poly.type
_entity_poly.pdbx_seq_one_letter_code
_entity_poly.pdbx_strand_id
1 'polypeptide(L)'
;MLAPPHRPWPPRTLRRALPATCLGAAARQSRYFRPSWAGPSAEAPSSRAAAEPGGKREAPSQGRAPRLRERQAPCGSAGATRSALGAARREQSAAEQREGRSLLLQWRRAPGRWAHLRRLRVAVRLSTKTRGGAGEVLLCKATGLSETGNNFLPEEQSLTIFPLFRALGANGLLIEYEDMFPYEGHLSLLRASNAYSPSEVTEILRLAKLSELEVVPLVQTFGHMEFVLKHSVFSHLREVALFPNTLNPHEAESLALVSAMIDQVLGLHEGARWLHIGCDEVYYLGEGEASKRWLRQEQNSQAKLCLSHIWAVASHVLSLHPSTTPLVWDDMLRDIPQDQLAASGVPQLVEPVLWDYSADLDVHGKVLLMEKYRESGFPRLWAASAFKGATGASQALPPVQHHLRNHAQWLQVVGSGPADTLQGIILTGWQRYDHFSVLCELLPVGIPSLAACLQLLLCGGFAEDAKGRVENLLGVSSPEAGDTVSEGVGSFQPGSDIHALVTQVSLHLCSSVDALLERNRYVTGWFSPYHRRRKLIHPVMLQHIQPEALSLLGRWGMLVQQLEAALQRIFFPDAVEEWLEENVHPSMQRLQGLLQDLGEAAPLPLPLPSSPGKDTGQDP
;
A
#
# COMPACT_ATOMS: atom_id res chain seq x y z
N MET A 1 19.88 -19.05 -53.62
CA MET A 1 21.27 -18.59 -53.80
C MET A 1 21.27 -17.08 -53.89
N LEU A 2 22.14 -16.43 -53.11
CA LEU A 2 22.71 -15.08 -53.25
C LEU A 2 22.04 -14.09 -54.22
N ALA A 3 21.46 -13.02 -53.65
CA ALA A 3 21.33 -11.73 -54.31
C ALA A 3 22.35 -10.74 -53.70
N PRO A 4 23.15 -10.03 -54.53
CA PRO A 4 23.93 -8.88 -54.09
C PRO A 4 23.68 -7.66 -55.03
N PRO A 5 24.31 -6.48 -54.84
CA PRO A 5 23.85 -5.51 -53.85
C PRO A 5 23.74 -4.07 -54.39
N HIS A 6 22.94 -3.22 -53.76
CA HIS A 6 23.04 -1.76 -53.95
C HIS A 6 23.41 -1.04 -52.65
N ARG A 7 24.50 -0.25 -52.72
CA ARG A 7 24.99 0.64 -51.66
C ARG A 7 24.50 2.10 -51.89
N PRO A 8 24.56 2.96 -50.86
CA PRO A 8 23.61 4.07 -50.67
C PRO A 8 24.09 5.43 -51.20
N TRP A 9 23.15 6.38 -51.30
CA TRP A 9 23.41 7.82 -51.45
C TRP A 9 22.60 8.65 -50.43
N PRO A 10 23.00 9.92 -50.15
CA PRO A 10 22.99 10.49 -48.79
C PRO A 10 21.81 11.46 -48.53
N PRO A 11 21.65 12.04 -47.31
CA PRO A 11 20.40 12.69 -46.92
C PRO A 11 20.23 14.08 -47.56
N ARG A 12 18.98 14.42 -47.90
CA ARG A 12 18.56 15.79 -48.20
C ARG A 12 17.40 16.22 -47.31
N THR A 13 17.66 17.25 -46.52
CA THR A 13 16.69 18.03 -45.77
C THR A 13 15.66 18.66 -46.71
N LEU A 14 14.38 18.54 -46.39
CA LEU A 14 13.32 19.35 -46.98
C LEU A 14 12.25 19.66 -45.93
N ARG A 15 12.27 20.90 -45.42
CA ARG A 15 11.17 21.45 -44.64
C ARG A 15 9.92 21.54 -45.52
N ARG A 16 8.78 21.07 -45.03
CA ARG A 16 7.46 21.53 -45.52
C ARG A 16 6.51 21.66 -44.34
N ALA A 17 5.79 22.78 -44.30
CA ALA A 17 4.93 23.15 -43.18
C ALA A 17 3.61 22.36 -43.22
N LEU A 18 3.09 22.06 -42.03
CA LEU A 18 1.70 21.61 -41.81
C LEU A 18 0.86 22.83 -41.36
N PRO A 19 -0.40 22.97 -41.82
CA PRO A 19 -1.26 24.08 -41.44
C PRO A 19 -1.81 23.92 -40.01
N ALA A 20 -1.90 25.03 -39.28
CA ALA A 20 -2.40 25.06 -37.91
C ALA A 20 -3.92 25.29 -37.85
N THR A 21 -4.70 24.21 -37.67
CA THR A 21 -6.11 24.28 -37.26
C THR A 21 -6.47 23.10 -36.35
N CYS A 22 -6.19 23.21 -35.05
CA CYS A 22 -6.87 22.45 -33.98
C CYS A 22 -6.53 22.95 -32.55
N LEU A 23 -6.23 24.24 -32.37
CA LEU A 23 -6.13 24.86 -31.05
C LEU A 23 -7.50 25.43 -30.63
N GLY A 24 -8.38 24.55 -30.14
CA GLY A 24 -9.75 24.94 -29.77
C GLY A 24 -10.52 23.96 -28.85
N ALA A 25 -10.03 22.74 -28.63
CA ALA A 25 -10.72 21.73 -27.82
C ALA A 25 -10.16 21.55 -26.39
N ALA A 26 -8.91 21.97 -26.11
CA ALA A 26 -8.23 21.71 -24.84
C ALA A 26 -8.65 22.61 -23.66
N ALA A 27 -9.62 23.52 -23.84
CA ALA A 27 -9.97 24.55 -22.85
C ALA A 27 -11.25 24.25 -22.03
N ARG A 28 -11.81 23.02 -22.11
CA ARG A 28 -13.06 22.64 -21.42
C ARG A 28 -13.02 21.26 -20.73
N GLN A 29 -11.90 20.90 -20.09
CA GLN A 29 -11.84 19.65 -19.29
C GLN A 29 -10.98 19.72 -18.01
N SER A 30 -10.56 20.92 -17.56
CA SER A 30 -9.71 21.11 -16.37
C SER A 30 -10.44 20.94 -15.01
N ARG A 31 -11.38 19.99 -14.91
CA ARG A 31 -12.07 19.65 -13.65
C ARG A 31 -11.70 18.28 -13.07
N TYR A 32 -11.04 17.40 -13.84
CA TYR A 32 -10.65 16.05 -13.41
C TYR A 32 -9.15 15.87 -13.13
N PHE A 33 -8.37 16.96 -13.12
CA PHE A 33 -6.97 16.94 -12.66
C PHE A 33 -6.72 18.09 -11.67
N ARG A 34 -6.69 17.74 -10.37
CA ARG A 34 -6.10 18.53 -9.30
C ARG A 34 -5.35 17.61 -8.34
N PRO A 35 -4.03 17.38 -8.53
CA PRO A 35 -3.20 16.84 -7.47
C PRO A 35 -3.02 17.91 -6.38
N SER A 36 -3.30 17.55 -5.13
CA SER A 36 -3.28 18.44 -3.96
C SER A 36 -1.86 18.72 -3.43
N TRP A 37 -1.04 19.40 -4.24
CA TRP A 37 0.28 19.86 -3.79
C TRP A 37 0.18 21.12 -2.94
N ALA A 38 0.37 20.98 -1.63
CA ALA A 38 0.55 22.08 -0.68
C ALA A 38 1.74 21.81 0.26
N GLY A 39 2.95 21.85 -0.28
CA GLY A 39 4.19 21.89 0.51
C GLY A 39 4.50 23.32 1.00
N PRO A 40 5.08 23.51 2.20
CA PRO A 40 5.26 24.83 2.79
C PRO A 40 6.46 25.57 2.20
N SER A 41 6.23 26.72 1.58
CA SER A 41 7.30 27.66 1.23
C SER A 41 7.69 28.50 2.45
N ALA A 42 8.84 28.20 3.03
CA ALA A 42 9.47 29.05 4.04
C ALA A 42 10.56 29.90 3.37
N GLU A 43 10.34 31.22 3.27
CA GLU A 43 11.42 32.19 3.06
C GLU A 43 11.05 33.52 3.72
N ALA A 44 12.05 34.13 4.36
CA ALA A 44 11.97 35.40 5.08
C ALA A 44 13.18 36.27 4.67
N PRO A 45 13.37 37.45 5.27
CA PRO A 45 12.48 38.61 5.32
C PRO A 45 13.07 39.78 4.49
N SER A 46 12.30 40.82 4.19
CA SER A 46 12.89 42.09 3.74
C SER A 46 12.20 43.31 4.36
N SER A 47 13.02 44.28 4.75
CA SER A 47 12.65 45.48 5.50
C SER A 47 12.14 46.62 4.61
N ARG A 48 11.19 47.42 5.13
CA ARG A 48 11.30 48.89 5.18
C ARG A 48 10.22 49.51 6.06
N ALA A 49 10.53 50.67 6.63
CA ALA A 49 9.76 51.32 7.68
C ALA A 49 8.99 52.56 7.20
N ALA A 50 7.85 52.81 7.83
CA ALA A 50 7.20 54.12 8.04
C ALA A 50 6.25 53.94 9.25
N ALA A 51 6.60 54.43 10.45
CA ALA A 51 6.41 55.81 10.92
C ALA A 51 4.94 56.19 11.19
N GLU A 52 4.43 55.79 12.37
CA GLU A 52 3.80 56.61 13.44
C GLU A 52 2.92 57.86 13.14
N PRO A 53 2.12 58.36 14.13
CA PRO A 53 1.37 57.67 15.20
C PRO A 53 -0.04 58.29 15.50
N GLY A 54 -0.79 57.71 16.46
CA GLY A 54 -1.59 58.54 17.40
C GLY A 54 -2.98 58.06 17.85
N GLY A 55 -3.18 57.97 19.18
CA GLY A 55 -4.38 58.59 19.79
C GLY A 55 -5.41 57.75 20.56
N LYS A 56 -5.08 57.33 21.80
CA LYS A 56 -5.92 57.33 23.03
C LYS A 56 -7.42 56.92 22.96
N ARG A 57 -7.84 55.95 23.81
CA ARG A 57 -8.57 56.19 25.10
C ARG A 57 -8.94 54.89 25.86
N GLU A 58 -9.12 55.01 27.17
CA GLU A 58 -9.40 53.93 28.14
C GLU A 58 -10.89 53.83 28.58
N ALA A 59 -11.18 52.84 29.45
CA ALA A 59 -12.49 52.38 29.94
C ALA A 59 -13.20 53.29 30.99
N PRO A 60 -14.42 52.92 31.48
CA PRO A 60 -14.60 52.21 32.79
C PRO A 60 -15.68 51.08 32.74
N SER A 61 -15.76 50.02 33.58
CA SER A 61 -15.89 49.84 35.07
C SER A 61 -17.27 50.26 35.65
N GLN A 62 -18.00 49.54 36.54
CA GLN A 62 -17.76 48.35 37.41
C GLN A 62 -19.03 47.45 37.55
N GLY A 63 -18.96 46.17 37.97
CA GLY A 63 -19.32 45.70 39.33
C GLY A 63 -20.33 44.52 39.30
N ARG A 64 -20.57 43.67 40.32
CA ARG A 64 -20.03 43.50 41.69
C ARG A 64 -20.37 42.04 42.17
N ALA A 65 -19.55 41.40 43.01
CA ALA A 65 -19.81 40.06 43.60
C ALA A 65 -20.49 40.14 45.00
N PRO A 66 -20.87 39.02 45.68
CA PRO A 66 -19.87 38.27 46.49
C PRO A 66 -20.07 36.74 46.72
N ARG A 67 -18.91 36.06 46.82
CA ARG A 67 -18.48 35.00 47.80
C ARG A 67 -19.49 34.07 48.49
N LEU A 68 -19.14 32.77 48.56
CA LEU A 68 -18.62 32.12 49.79
C LEU A 68 -17.98 30.73 49.52
N ARG A 69 -17.03 30.33 50.37
CA ARG A 69 -16.33 29.03 50.40
C ARG A 69 -16.09 28.63 51.87
N GLU A 70 -15.82 27.33 52.08
CA GLU A 70 -14.87 26.73 53.05
C GLU A 70 -15.40 25.96 54.30
N ARG A 71 -14.63 24.90 54.65
CA ARG A 71 -14.61 24.03 55.86
C ARG A 71 -15.64 22.87 55.89
N GLN A 72 -15.29 21.59 56.00
CA GLN A 72 -14.33 20.75 56.78
C GLN A 72 -14.77 20.36 58.21
N ALA A 73 -15.13 19.07 58.37
CA ALA A 73 -14.86 18.06 59.44
C ALA A 73 -15.10 18.40 60.94
N PRO A 74 -15.48 17.42 61.81
CA PRO A 74 -14.53 16.39 62.28
C PRO A 74 -15.11 14.98 62.61
N CYS A 75 -14.21 14.09 63.07
CA CYS A 75 -14.41 12.75 63.69
C CYS A 75 -15.13 12.82 65.07
N GLY A 76 -15.53 11.74 65.78
CA GLY A 76 -15.42 10.28 65.60
C GLY A 76 -15.68 9.52 66.93
N SER A 77 -15.11 8.31 67.10
CA SER A 77 -15.16 7.41 68.29
C SER A 77 -16.44 6.59 68.50
N ALA A 78 -16.46 5.45 69.22
CA ALA A 78 -15.48 4.36 69.46
C ALA A 78 -16.19 3.18 70.15
N GLY A 79 -15.71 1.94 70.00
CA GLY A 79 -16.24 0.79 70.76
C GLY A 79 -15.60 -0.53 70.33
N ALA A 80 -14.92 -1.22 71.25
CA ALA A 80 -14.18 -2.45 70.99
C ALA A 80 -14.65 -3.60 71.88
N THR A 81 -14.52 -4.84 71.40
CA THR A 81 -14.49 -6.04 72.25
C THR A 81 -13.66 -7.17 71.62
N ARG A 82 -13.13 -8.06 72.45
CA ARG A 82 -12.06 -9.02 72.13
C ARG A 82 -12.57 -10.46 71.96
N SER A 83 -11.70 -11.29 71.36
CA SER A 83 -11.31 -12.67 71.74
C SER A 83 -11.53 -13.73 70.64
N ALA A 84 -10.88 -14.89 70.64
CA ALA A 84 -9.48 -15.27 70.97
C ALA A 84 -9.28 -16.77 70.62
N LEU A 85 -8.05 -17.18 70.25
CA LEU A 85 -7.55 -18.58 70.20
C LEU A 85 -8.18 -19.51 69.12
N GLY A 86 -7.45 -20.45 68.50
CA GLY A 86 -6.02 -20.78 68.62
C GLY A 86 -5.53 -21.84 67.61
N ALA A 87 -4.23 -22.17 67.70
CA ALA A 87 -3.41 -23.25 67.09
C ALA A 87 -4.01 -24.14 65.95
N ALA A 88 -3.40 -24.34 64.76
CA ALA A 88 -2.01 -24.66 64.37
C ALA A 88 -1.55 -26.13 64.56
N ARG A 89 -1.46 -26.92 63.46
CA ARG A 89 -0.23 -27.59 62.94
C ARG A 89 -0.48 -28.65 61.83
N ARG A 90 0.46 -28.69 60.85
CA ARG A 90 1.05 -29.83 60.08
C ARG A 90 0.10 -30.84 59.39
N GLU A 91 0.31 -31.20 58.12
CA GLU A 91 1.36 -32.14 57.68
C GLU A 91 1.81 -31.97 56.20
N GLN A 92 2.87 -32.69 55.81
CA GLN A 92 3.46 -32.74 54.46
C GLN A 92 3.16 -34.10 53.79
N SER A 93 3.07 -34.17 52.46
CA SER A 93 3.89 -35.06 51.59
C SER A 93 3.40 -35.03 50.12
N ALA A 94 4.12 -35.71 49.23
CA ALA A 94 4.06 -35.60 47.77
C ALA A 94 3.55 -36.88 47.06
N ALA A 95 3.55 -36.83 45.71
CA ALA A 95 3.25 -37.91 44.75
C ALA A 95 1.75 -38.30 44.61
N GLU A 96 1.23 -38.89 43.51
CA GLU A 96 1.90 -39.48 42.34
C GLU A 96 1.02 -39.51 41.05
N GLN A 97 1.72 -39.68 39.92
CA GLN A 97 1.37 -40.11 38.54
C GLN A 97 -0.05 -40.51 38.04
N ARG A 98 -0.33 -40.04 36.81
CA ARG A 98 -0.78 -40.74 35.56
C ARG A 98 -2.18 -41.40 35.40
N GLU A 99 -2.48 -41.59 34.10
CA GLU A 99 -3.62 -42.25 33.43
C GLU A 99 -4.97 -41.49 33.48
N GLY A 100 -5.80 -41.48 32.42
CA GLY A 100 -5.63 -41.98 31.06
C GLY A 100 -6.96 -42.11 30.30
N ARG A 101 -6.89 -42.23 28.96
CA ARG A 101 -7.93 -42.75 28.02
C ARG A 101 -9.18 -41.88 27.70
N SER A 102 -9.16 -41.32 26.49
CA SER A 102 -10.10 -41.58 25.37
C SER A 102 -11.62 -41.76 25.62
N LEU A 103 -12.43 -40.91 24.96
CA LEU A 103 -13.74 -41.21 24.32
C LEU A 103 -14.07 -40.02 23.38
N LEU A 104 -14.09 -40.19 22.04
CA LEU A 104 -15.15 -40.71 21.14
C LEU A 104 -16.28 -39.70 20.81
N LEU A 105 -16.71 -39.71 19.53
CA LEU A 105 -17.53 -38.69 18.85
C LEU A 105 -18.99 -38.59 19.32
N GLN A 106 -19.62 -37.41 19.14
CA GLN A 106 -20.76 -37.24 18.20
C GLN A 106 -21.22 -35.77 18.02
N TRP A 107 -21.68 -35.44 16.80
CA TRP A 107 -22.37 -34.19 16.46
C TRP A 107 -23.90 -34.38 16.43
N ARG A 108 -24.67 -33.41 16.95
CA ARG A 108 -26.08 -33.15 16.55
C ARG A 108 -26.38 -31.65 16.55
N ARG A 109 -27.28 -31.21 15.66
CA ARG A 109 -27.63 -29.79 15.38
C ARG A 109 -28.48 -29.14 16.50
N ALA A 110 -28.09 -27.92 16.91
CA ALA A 110 -28.88 -26.69 17.21
C ALA A 110 -30.15 -26.76 18.12
N PRO A 111 -30.74 -25.62 18.60
CA PRO A 111 -30.28 -24.21 18.64
C PRO A 111 -30.31 -23.58 20.06
N GLY A 112 -29.74 -22.37 20.24
CA GLY A 112 -30.21 -21.42 21.28
C GLY A 112 -29.22 -20.84 22.31
N ARG A 113 -28.74 -19.61 22.04
CA ARG A 113 -28.62 -18.44 22.94
C ARG A 113 -28.11 -18.61 24.41
N TRP A 114 -26.86 -18.15 24.64
CA TRP A 114 -26.34 -17.39 25.82
C TRP A 114 -26.51 -18.03 27.25
N ALA A 115 -25.50 -18.24 28.10
CA ALA A 115 -24.20 -17.58 28.26
C ALA A 115 -23.30 -18.24 29.35
N HIS A 116 -21.98 -18.01 29.23
CA HIS A 116 -21.00 -17.81 30.31
C HIS A 116 -20.76 -18.90 31.40
N LEU A 117 -19.61 -19.59 31.35
CA LEU A 117 -18.39 -19.26 32.15
C LEU A 117 -17.25 -20.29 32.03
N ARG A 118 -16.07 -19.84 31.56
CA ARG A 118 -14.66 -20.28 31.80
C ARG A 118 -13.85 -19.85 30.57
N ARG A 119 -13.34 -18.61 30.44
CA ARG A 119 -12.31 -17.91 31.25
C ARG A 119 -11.01 -18.71 31.43
N LEU A 120 -9.99 -18.37 30.65
CA LEU A 120 -8.96 -17.47 31.20
C LEU A 120 -9.18 -16.06 30.66
N ARG A 121 -8.95 -15.06 31.51
CA ARG A 121 -8.95 -13.63 31.17
C ARG A 121 -7.79 -13.00 31.92
N VAL A 122 -6.89 -12.31 31.21
CA VAL A 122 -6.25 -11.11 31.77
C VAL A 122 -7.14 -9.94 31.37
N ALA A 123 -7.26 -8.92 32.23
CA ALA A 123 -8.31 -7.93 32.15
C ALA A 123 -7.76 -6.51 31.99
N VAL A 124 -8.22 -5.82 30.94
CA VAL A 124 -8.53 -4.40 31.01
C VAL A 124 -9.98 -4.23 30.54
N ARG A 125 -10.76 -3.44 31.28
CA ARG A 125 -12.19 -3.23 31.03
C ARG A 125 -12.49 -1.75 31.20
N LEU A 126 -12.40 -0.99 30.11
CA LEU A 126 -13.09 0.29 30.01
C LEU A 126 -14.40 0.10 29.25
N SER A 127 -15.42 0.80 29.72
CA SER A 127 -16.83 0.50 29.42
C SER A 127 -17.53 1.76 28.92
N THR A 128 -17.63 1.88 27.60
CA THR A 128 -18.68 2.67 26.95
C THR A 128 -19.48 1.73 26.05
N LYS A 129 -20.80 1.84 26.11
CA LYS A 129 -21.72 0.91 25.44
C LYS A 129 -21.89 1.29 23.96
N THR A 130 -21.34 0.49 23.07
CA THR A 130 -21.91 0.27 21.73
C THR A 130 -22.11 -1.23 21.54
N ARG A 131 -23.37 -1.64 21.37
CA ARG A 131 -23.69 -2.97 20.84
C ARG A 131 -23.74 -2.80 19.31
N GLY A 132 -22.67 -3.19 18.65
CA GLY A 132 -22.57 -3.35 17.19
C GLY A 132 -21.82 -4.66 16.91
N GLY A 133 -22.02 -5.24 15.73
CA GLY A 133 -21.41 -6.53 15.38
C GLY A 133 -19.89 -6.48 15.34
N ALA A 134 -19.25 -7.66 15.39
CA ALA A 134 -17.86 -7.79 14.96
C ALA A 134 -17.84 -7.55 13.45
N GLY A 135 -17.38 -6.38 13.02
CA GLY A 135 -17.17 -6.08 11.61
C GLY A 135 -16.06 -6.95 11.05
N GLU A 136 -16.20 -7.37 9.81
CA GLU A 136 -15.20 -8.19 9.13
C GLU A 136 -14.03 -7.30 8.64
N VAL A 137 -12.80 -7.80 8.74
CA VAL A 137 -11.58 -7.11 8.31
C VAL A 137 -10.80 -8.01 7.35
N LEU A 138 -10.98 -7.74 6.06
CA LEU A 138 -10.31 -8.43 4.97
C LEU A 138 -9.01 -7.72 4.62
N LEU A 139 -7.92 -8.45 4.41
CA LEU A 139 -6.67 -7.89 3.89
C LEU A 139 -6.60 -8.07 2.37
N CYS A 140 -6.53 -7.00 1.57
CA CYS A 140 -6.24 -7.17 0.13
C CYS A 140 -4.73 -7.32 -0.12
N LYS A 141 -4.35 -8.33 -0.89
CA LYS A 141 -2.97 -8.49 -1.36
C LYS A 141 -2.89 -9.03 -2.80
N ALA A 142 -1.90 -8.45 -3.50
CA ALA A 142 -1.28 -8.80 -4.78
C ALA A 142 -1.92 -8.23 -6.05
N THR A 143 -1.24 -7.24 -6.63
CA THR A 143 -1.25 -6.94 -8.06
C THR A 143 0.15 -7.22 -8.63
N GLY A 144 0.24 -7.62 -9.90
CA GLY A 144 1.46 -8.00 -10.61
C GLY A 144 1.22 -7.87 -12.12
N LEU A 145 2.14 -7.36 -12.94
CA LEU A 145 3.32 -8.08 -13.42
C LEU A 145 4.34 -7.11 -14.07
N SER A 146 5.43 -7.63 -14.66
CA SER A 146 5.62 -7.58 -16.12
C SER A 146 6.73 -8.55 -16.58
N GLU A 147 6.37 -9.60 -17.36
CA GLU A 147 7.19 -10.69 -17.98
C GLU A 147 8.16 -11.50 -17.08
N THR A 148 8.68 -10.89 -16.03
CA THR A 148 9.65 -11.37 -15.06
C THR A 148 9.48 -10.49 -13.81
N GLY A 149 8.64 -10.86 -12.83
CA GLY A 149 8.55 -10.13 -11.56
C GLY A 149 7.29 -10.37 -10.70
N ASN A 150 7.47 -11.04 -9.56
CA ASN A 150 6.40 -11.47 -8.64
C ASN A 150 6.67 -11.15 -7.16
N ASN A 151 5.63 -10.64 -6.47
CA ASN A 151 5.68 -10.26 -5.05
C ASN A 151 4.59 -10.90 -4.16
N PHE A 152 4.36 -12.22 -4.30
CA PHE A 152 3.71 -12.99 -3.24
C PHE A 152 4.54 -14.23 -2.87
N LEU A 153 4.37 -14.59 -1.60
CA LEU A 153 5.19 -15.41 -0.75
C LEU A 153 5.18 -16.89 -1.17
N PRO A 154 6.36 -17.55 -1.29
CA PRO A 154 6.48 -19.00 -1.40
C PRO A 154 5.68 -19.76 -0.32
N GLU A 155 5.38 -21.05 -0.55
CA GLU A 155 4.60 -21.91 0.37
C GLU A 155 5.08 -21.79 1.84
N GLU A 156 6.39 -21.87 2.06
CA GLU A 156 7.06 -21.78 3.37
C GLU A 156 6.75 -20.47 4.14
N GLN A 157 6.46 -19.40 3.41
CA GLN A 157 6.25 -18.05 3.92
C GLN A 157 4.77 -17.79 4.21
N SER A 158 3.86 -18.45 3.48
CA SER A 158 2.42 -18.43 3.78
C SER A 158 2.10 -19.09 5.13
N LEU A 159 2.89 -20.10 5.53
CA LEU A 159 2.83 -20.75 6.85
C LEU A 159 3.04 -19.81 8.03
N THR A 160 3.77 -18.71 7.86
CA THR A 160 4.14 -17.78 8.95
C THR A 160 3.34 -16.48 8.90
N ILE A 161 3.02 -15.97 7.70
CA ILE A 161 2.33 -14.69 7.53
C ILE A 161 0.82 -14.74 7.88
N PHE A 162 0.11 -15.83 7.57
CA PHE A 162 -1.33 -15.91 7.84
C PHE A 162 -1.66 -16.00 9.35
N PRO A 163 -0.91 -16.77 10.17
CA PRO A 163 -1.01 -16.68 11.62
C PRO A 163 -0.72 -15.27 12.16
N LEU A 164 0.23 -14.52 11.56
CA LEU A 164 0.51 -13.14 11.94
C LEU A 164 -0.69 -12.22 11.64
N PHE A 165 -1.28 -12.30 10.44
CA PHE A 165 -2.48 -11.52 10.10
C PHE A 165 -3.65 -11.83 11.05
N ARG A 166 -3.85 -13.12 11.38
CA ARG A 166 -4.87 -13.53 12.36
C ARG A 166 -4.59 -12.97 13.76
N ALA A 167 -3.34 -13.02 14.22
CA ALA A 167 -2.93 -12.48 15.52
C ALA A 167 -3.03 -10.94 15.60
N LEU A 168 -2.80 -10.25 14.49
CA LEU A 168 -2.99 -8.80 14.37
C LEU A 168 -4.47 -8.38 14.34
N GLY A 169 -5.39 -9.30 14.03
CA GLY A 169 -6.84 -9.08 14.11
C GLY A 169 -7.65 -9.33 12.83
N ALA A 170 -7.01 -9.71 11.73
CA ALA A 170 -7.72 -10.02 10.49
C ALA A 170 -8.61 -11.27 10.64
N ASN A 171 -9.70 -11.32 9.87
CA ASN A 171 -10.55 -12.50 9.74
C ASN A 171 -10.70 -12.98 8.29
N GLY A 172 -10.11 -12.30 7.32
CA GLY A 172 -10.06 -12.76 5.95
C GLY A 172 -9.00 -12.11 5.09
N LEU A 173 -8.91 -12.59 3.86
CA LEU A 173 -7.85 -12.30 2.89
C LEU A 173 -8.50 -12.14 1.50
N LEU A 174 -8.54 -10.91 1.01
CA LEU A 174 -8.88 -10.60 -0.38
C LEU A 174 -7.62 -10.83 -1.23
N ILE A 175 -7.69 -11.73 -2.22
CA ILE A 175 -6.55 -12.06 -3.10
C ILE A 175 -6.91 -11.66 -4.52
N GLU A 176 -6.19 -10.68 -5.05
CA GLU A 176 -6.13 -10.41 -6.47
C GLU A 176 -4.96 -11.22 -7.06
N TYR A 177 -5.16 -11.74 -8.28
CA TYR A 177 -4.16 -12.57 -8.94
C TYR A 177 -3.62 -11.97 -10.24
N GLU A 178 -4.42 -11.19 -10.98
CA GLU A 178 -4.12 -10.85 -12.39
C GLU A 178 -3.64 -12.11 -13.15
N ASP A 179 -2.44 -12.09 -13.71
CA ASP A 179 -1.77 -13.18 -14.45
C ASP A 179 -0.95 -14.15 -13.57
N MET A 180 -0.95 -13.98 -12.25
CA MET A 180 -0.43 -14.98 -11.31
C MET A 180 -1.33 -16.20 -11.14
N PHE A 181 -2.58 -16.11 -11.61
CA PHE A 181 -3.50 -17.24 -11.58
C PHE A 181 -3.05 -18.34 -12.57
N PRO A 182 -3.15 -19.64 -12.21
CA PRO A 182 -2.91 -20.76 -13.13
C PRO A 182 -3.98 -20.87 -14.23
N TYR A 183 -4.07 -19.87 -15.12
CA TYR A 183 -5.02 -19.95 -16.24
C TYR A 183 -4.68 -21.10 -17.18
N GLU A 184 -5.71 -21.84 -17.59
CA GLU A 184 -5.60 -22.99 -18.48
C GLU A 184 -6.35 -22.79 -19.81
N GLY A 185 -6.11 -23.69 -20.77
CA GLY A 185 -6.76 -23.68 -22.07
C GLY A 185 -6.42 -22.42 -22.87
N HIS A 186 -7.45 -21.74 -23.38
CA HIS A 186 -7.29 -20.54 -24.20
C HIS A 186 -6.82 -19.31 -23.40
N LEU A 187 -6.94 -19.34 -22.06
CA LEU A 187 -6.45 -18.29 -21.15
C LEU A 187 -4.99 -18.52 -20.71
N SER A 188 -4.38 -19.65 -21.07
CA SER A 188 -3.01 -20.00 -20.63
C SER A 188 -1.92 -19.03 -21.11
N LEU A 189 -2.22 -18.20 -22.11
CA LEU A 189 -1.33 -17.12 -22.59
C LEU A 189 -1.29 -15.90 -21.65
N LEU A 190 -2.30 -15.72 -20.79
CA LEU A 190 -2.34 -14.66 -19.79
C LEU A 190 -1.30 -14.91 -18.71
N ARG A 191 -1.10 -16.18 -18.36
CA ARG A 191 -0.32 -16.64 -17.21
C ARG A 191 1.15 -16.21 -17.29
N ALA A 192 1.65 -15.64 -16.19
CA ALA A 192 3.06 -15.34 -16.02
C ALA A 192 3.97 -16.58 -16.13
N SER A 193 5.24 -16.37 -16.50
CA SER A 193 6.26 -17.43 -16.57
C SER A 193 6.48 -18.16 -15.24
N ASN A 194 6.23 -17.45 -14.14
CA ASN A 194 6.40 -17.82 -12.74
C ASN A 194 5.07 -17.77 -11.95
N ALA A 195 3.93 -17.86 -12.64
CA ALA A 195 2.61 -17.96 -12.02
C ALA A 195 2.47 -19.21 -11.13
N TYR A 196 1.52 -19.19 -10.21
CA TYR A 196 1.24 -20.35 -9.36
C TYR A 196 0.81 -21.57 -10.18
N SER A 197 1.03 -22.75 -9.60
CA SER A 197 0.32 -23.98 -9.93
C SER A 197 -1.05 -24.04 -9.22
N PRO A 198 -2.03 -24.82 -9.73
CA PRO A 198 -3.28 -25.09 -9.02
C PRO A 198 -3.08 -25.69 -7.62
N SER A 199 -2.00 -26.46 -7.42
CA SER A 199 -1.59 -26.99 -6.12
C SER A 199 -1.17 -25.91 -5.13
N GLU A 200 -0.39 -24.90 -5.56
CA GLU A 200 0.02 -23.79 -4.69
C GLU A 200 -1.17 -22.91 -4.31
N VAL A 201 -2.09 -22.64 -5.24
CA VAL A 201 -3.35 -21.93 -4.91
C VAL A 201 -4.16 -22.74 -3.89
N THR A 202 -4.31 -24.06 -4.10
CA THR A 202 -5.02 -24.95 -3.16
C THR A 202 -4.37 -24.92 -1.77
N GLU A 203 -3.05 -24.89 -1.70
CA GLU A 203 -2.29 -24.84 -0.45
C GLU A 203 -2.44 -23.48 0.24
N ILE A 204 -2.37 -22.36 -0.49
CA ILE A 204 -2.65 -21.01 0.03
C ILE A 204 -4.05 -20.97 0.68
N LEU A 205 -5.07 -21.51 0.01
CA LEU A 205 -6.43 -21.59 0.55
C LEU A 205 -6.52 -22.49 1.80
N ARG A 206 -5.80 -23.61 1.81
CA ARG A 206 -5.71 -24.52 2.97
C ARG A 206 -5.07 -23.82 4.18
N LEU A 207 -3.99 -23.07 3.96
CA LEU A 207 -3.26 -22.33 5.00
C LEU A 207 -4.06 -21.14 5.55
N ALA A 208 -4.76 -20.40 4.69
CA ALA A 208 -5.66 -19.33 5.11
C ALA A 208 -6.79 -19.89 6.00
N LYS A 209 -7.41 -20.99 5.57
CA LYS A 209 -8.47 -21.70 6.33
C LYS A 209 -7.98 -22.23 7.68
N LEU A 210 -6.76 -22.79 7.74
CA LEU A 210 -6.13 -23.20 9.01
C LEU A 210 -5.84 -22.03 9.94
N SER A 211 -5.61 -20.84 9.39
CA SER A 211 -5.37 -19.59 10.12
C SER A 211 -6.66 -18.84 10.49
N GLU A 212 -7.84 -19.46 10.28
CA GLU A 212 -9.15 -18.84 10.47
C GLU A 212 -9.35 -17.53 9.66
N LEU A 213 -8.79 -17.49 8.44
CA LEU A 213 -8.99 -16.41 7.46
C LEU A 213 -9.93 -16.88 6.35
N GLU A 214 -11.05 -16.17 6.15
CA GLU A 214 -11.95 -16.35 5.01
C GLU A 214 -11.36 -15.70 3.75
N VAL A 215 -11.23 -16.46 2.66
CA VAL A 215 -10.61 -15.97 1.42
C VAL A 215 -11.68 -15.45 0.47
N VAL A 216 -11.43 -14.27 -0.09
CA VAL A 216 -12.23 -13.67 -1.15
C VAL A 216 -11.33 -13.51 -2.39
N PRO A 217 -11.58 -14.18 -3.52
CA PRO A 217 -10.88 -13.87 -4.76
C PRO A 217 -11.32 -12.49 -5.30
N LEU A 218 -10.39 -11.77 -5.93
CA LEU A 218 -10.65 -10.59 -6.75
C LEU A 218 -10.20 -10.88 -8.18
N VAL A 219 -11.10 -10.63 -9.13
CA VAL A 219 -10.86 -10.73 -10.57
C VAL A 219 -11.19 -9.38 -11.18
N GLN A 220 -10.28 -8.81 -11.96
CA GLN A 220 -10.57 -7.60 -12.74
C GLN A 220 -11.40 -7.95 -13.97
N THR A 221 -12.44 -7.15 -14.22
CA THR A 221 -13.46 -7.48 -15.22
C THR A 221 -13.83 -6.32 -16.15
N PHE A 222 -13.25 -5.12 -15.98
CA PHE A 222 -13.64 -3.96 -16.77
C PHE A 222 -12.50 -2.93 -16.94
N GLY A 223 -12.08 -2.30 -15.84
CA GLY A 223 -10.79 -1.60 -15.71
C GLY A 223 -9.70 -2.57 -15.24
N HIS A 224 -8.47 -2.07 -15.14
CA HIS A 224 -7.26 -2.85 -14.78
C HIS A 224 -7.09 -4.15 -15.62
N MET A 225 -7.48 -4.09 -16.90
CA MET A 225 -7.44 -5.22 -17.83
C MET A 225 -6.13 -5.31 -18.63
N GLU A 226 -5.11 -4.54 -18.28
CA GLU A 226 -3.83 -4.47 -18.99
C GLU A 226 -3.16 -5.85 -19.11
N PHE A 227 -3.19 -6.67 -18.05
CA PHE A 227 -2.64 -8.03 -18.07
C PHE A 227 -3.27 -8.92 -19.15
N VAL A 228 -4.52 -8.66 -19.52
CA VAL A 228 -5.25 -9.37 -20.58
C VAL A 228 -5.03 -8.70 -21.93
N LEU A 229 -5.30 -7.41 -21.99
CA LEU A 229 -5.40 -6.67 -23.24
C LEU A 229 -4.04 -6.21 -23.77
N LYS A 230 -2.93 -6.39 -23.03
CA LYS A 230 -1.56 -6.29 -23.56
C LYS A 230 -1.33 -7.27 -24.72
N HIS A 231 -1.93 -8.46 -24.65
CA HIS A 231 -1.76 -9.51 -25.65
C HIS A 231 -2.47 -9.16 -26.96
N SER A 232 -1.78 -9.36 -28.09
CA SER A 232 -2.29 -9.02 -29.42
C SER A 232 -3.61 -9.73 -29.77
N VAL A 233 -3.79 -10.97 -29.28
CA VAL A 233 -4.99 -11.79 -29.49
C VAL A 233 -6.26 -11.24 -28.83
N PHE A 234 -6.13 -10.39 -27.80
CA PHE A 234 -7.26 -9.73 -27.14
C PHE A 234 -7.30 -8.22 -27.40
N SER A 235 -6.38 -7.70 -28.23
CA SER A 235 -6.26 -6.25 -28.45
C SER A 235 -7.46 -5.61 -29.16
N HIS A 236 -8.30 -6.41 -29.84
CA HIS A 236 -9.57 -5.96 -30.43
C HIS A 236 -10.68 -5.77 -29.40
N LEU A 237 -10.54 -6.33 -28.19
CA LEU A 237 -11.50 -6.19 -27.09
C LEU A 237 -11.25 -4.94 -26.24
N ARG A 238 -10.29 -4.08 -26.60
CA ARG A 238 -10.05 -2.80 -25.93
C ARG A 238 -11.14 -1.79 -26.25
N GLU A 239 -11.62 -1.06 -25.26
CA GLU A 239 -12.55 0.08 -25.42
C GLU A 239 -11.92 1.15 -26.32
N VAL A 240 -10.68 1.56 -26.00
CA VAL A 240 -9.87 2.45 -26.85
C VAL A 240 -8.68 1.65 -27.36
N ALA A 241 -8.55 1.48 -28.68
CA ALA A 241 -7.56 0.59 -29.29
C ALA A 241 -6.09 0.81 -28.84
N LEU A 242 -5.73 2.05 -28.48
CA LEU A 242 -4.40 2.41 -27.99
C LEU A 242 -4.15 2.04 -26.51
N PHE A 243 -5.19 1.87 -25.70
CA PHE A 243 -5.10 1.71 -24.26
C PHE A 243 -5.56 0.30 -23.85
N PRO A 244 -4.68 -0.54 -23.29
CA PRO A 244 -5.03 -1.89 -22.84
C PRO A 244 -5.72 -1.91 -21.46
N ASN A 245 -6.06 -0.76 -20.86
CA ASN A 245 -6.58 -0.71 -19.49
C ASN A 245 -8.08 -1.04 -19.37
N THR A 246 -8.86 -0.83 -20.43
CA THR A 246 -10.33 -0.93 -20.39
C THR A 246 -10.86 -1.89 -21.45
N LEU A 247 -11.70 -2.83 -21.00
CA LEU A 247 -12.44 -3.77 -21.83
C LEU A 247 -13.64 -3.08 -22.51
N ASN A 248 -13.85 -3.36 -23.80
CA ASN A 248 -15.00 -2.91 -24.59
C ASN A 248 -16.24 -3.74 -24.21
N PRO A 249 -17.27 -3.16 -23.57
CA PRO A 249 -18.45 -3.90 -23.09
C PRO A 249 -19.46 -4.24 -24.21
N HIS A 250 -19.21 -3.84 -25.46
CA HIS A 250 -20.12 -4.10 -26.59
C HIS A 250 -19.85 -5.42 -27.33
N GLU A 251 -18.64 -5.97 -27.24
CA GLU A 251 -18.31 -7.25 -27.89
C GLU A 251 -18.73 -8.42 -26.98
N ALA A 252 -19.48 -9.38 -27.53
CA ALA A 252 -19.91 -10.55 -26.76
C ALA A 252 -18.72 -11.41 -26.27
N GLU A 253 -17.60 -11.38 -27.00
CA GLU A 253 -16.34 -12.02 -26.62
C GLU A 253 -15.74 -11.42 -25.34
N SER A 254 -15.93 -10.11 -25.07
CA SER A 254 -15.47 -9.47 -23.84
C SER A 254 -16.12 -10.08 -22.59
N LEU A 255 -17.45 -10.28 -22.62
CA LEU A 255 -18.16 -10.93 -21.53
C LEU A 255 -17.76 -12.41 -21.42
N ALA A 256 -17.62 -13.12 -22.55
CA ALA A 256 -17.20 -14.52 -22.54
C ALA A 256 -15.79 -14.72 -21.96
N LEU A 257 -14.86 -13.80 -22.25
CA LEU A 257 -13.51 -13.76 -21.70
C LEU A 257 -13.52 -13.54 -20.17
N VAL A 258 -14.27 -12.55 -19.70
CA VAL A 258 -14.45 -12.27 -18.27
C VAL A 258 -15.10 -13.44 -17.54
N SER A 259 -16.18 -14.00 -18.08
CA SER A 259 -16.83 -15.21 -17.57
C SER A 259 -15.83 -16.36 -17.45
N ALA A 260 -15.02 -16.62 -18.47
CA ALA A 260 -14.04 -17.70 -18.45
C ALA A 260 -12.93 -17.49 -17.39
N MET A 261 -12.49 -16.25 -17.14
CA MET A 261 -11.56 -15.95 -16.05
C MET A 261 -12.21 -16.22 -14.68
N ILE A 262 -13.42 -15.72 -14.45
CA ILE A 262 -14.20 -15.93 -13.22
C ILE A 262 -14.42 -17.41 -12.96
N ASP A 263 -14.82 -18.18 -13.97
CA ASP A 263 -15.13 -19.60 -13.85
C ASP A 263 -13.89 -20.42 -13.44
N GLN A 264 -12.70 -20.09 -13.98
CA GLN A 264 -11.46 -20.74 -13.56
C GLN A 264 -11.06 -20.35 -12.13
N VAL A 265 -11.22 -19.07 -11.74
CA VAL A 265 -10.89 -18.60 -10.38
C VAL A 265 -11.82 -19.22 -9.34
N LEU A 266 -13.14 -19.21 -9.56
CA LEU A 266 -14.11 -19.86 -8.67
C LEU A 266 -13.98 -21.39 -8.66
N GLY A 267 -13.46 -21.99 -9.73
CA GLY A 267 -13.12 -23.40 -9.80
C GLY A 267 -12.00 -23.83 -8.83
N LEU A 268 -11.07 -22.93 -8.46
CA LEU A 268 -10.11 -23.18 -7.37
C LEU A 268 -10.59 -22.65 -6.01
N HIS A 269 -11.47 -21.65 -6.00
CA HIS A 269 -12.06 -21.05 -4.79
C HIS A 269 -13.43 -21.67 -4.43
N GLU A 270 -13.52 -23.01 -4.47
CA GLU A 270 -14.79 -23.72 -4.20
C GLU A 270 -15.39 -23.34 -2.84
N GLY A 271 -16.64 -22.85 -2.87
CA GLY A 271 -17.39 -22.47 -1.67
C GLY A 271 -17.07 -21.06 -1.13
N ALA A 272 -16.35 -20.22 -1.89
CA ALA A 272 -16.17 -18.81 -1.55
C ALA A 272 -17.53 -18.09 -1.38
N ARG A 273 -17.71 -17.43 -0.23
CA ARG A 273 -18.91 -16.66 0.11
C ARG A 273 -19.02 -15.35 -0.68
N TRP A 274 -17.88 -14.79 -1.07
CA TRP A 274 -17.78 -13.59 -1.89
C TRP A 274 -16.80 -13.76 -3.04
N LEU A 275 -17.00 -12.96 -4.09
CA LEU A 275 -16.06 -12.74 -5.18
C LEU A 275 -16.03 -11.24 -5.43
N HIS A 276 -14.86 -10.62 -5.47
CA HIS A 276 -14.73 -9.23 -5.87
C HIS A 276 -14.52 -9.13 -7.39
N ILE A 277 -15.44 -8.48 -8.12
CA ILE A 277 -15.41 -8.39 -9.60
C ILE A 277 -14.67 -7.15 -10.14
N GLY A 278 -14.01 -6.40 -9.25
CA GLY A 278 -13.25 -5.20 -9.61
C GLY A 278 -14.18 -4.07 -10.06
N CYS A 279 -14.10 -3.73 -11.36
CA CYS A 279 -14.86 -2.67 -12.05
C CYS A 279 -14.50 -1.23 -11.65
N ASP A 280 -13.31 -1.02 -11.11
CA ASP A 280 -12.72 0.28 -10.77
C ASP A 280 -12.07 0.99 -11.97
N GLU A 281 -11.90 2.30 -11.84
CA GLU A 281 -10.97 3.14 -12.62
C GLU A 281 -11.13 3.07 -14.15
N VAL A 282 -12.37 2.93 -14.63
CA VAL A 282 -12.71 2.76 -16.05
C VAL A 282 -12.71 4.09 -16.82
N TYR A 283 -11.61 4.85 -16.72
CA TYR A 283 -11.47 6.25 -17.13
C TYR A 283 -11.83 6.58 -18.58
N TYR A 284 -11.67 5.62 -19.50
CA TYR A 284 -11.92 5.80 -20.94
C TYR A 284 -13.23 5.16 -21.42
N LEU A 285 -14.11 4.72 -20.51
CA LEU A 285 -15.41 4.17 -20.87
C LEU A 285 -16.21 5.15 -21.73
N GLY A 286 -16.75 4.71 -22.87
CA GLY A 286 -17.53 5.57 -23.76
C GLY A 286 -16.70 6.26 -24.85
N GLU A 287 -15.37 6.22 -24.77
CA GLU A 287 -14.48 6.83 -25.77
C GLU A 287 -14.16 5.91 -26.96
N GLY A 288 -14.53 4.62 -26.91
CA GLY A 288 -14.40 3.70 -28.03
C GLY A 288 -15.32 4.02 -29.20
N GLU A 289 -14.96 3.64 -30.44
CA GLU A 289 -15.80 3.89 -31.62
C GLU A 289 -17.12 3.11 -31.61
N ALA A 290 -17.20 1.97 -30.92
CA ALA A 290 -18.45 1.27 -30.65
C ALA A 290 -19.31 2.07 -29.65
N SER A 291 -18.72 2.44 -28.51
CA SER A 291 -19.38 3.14 -27.42
C SER A 291 -19.84 4.54 -27.81
N LYS A 292 -19.02 5.30 -28.55
CA LYS A 292 -19.40 6.57 -29.19
C LYS A 292 -20.56 6.42 -30.17
N ARG A 293 -20.71 5.29 -30.88
CA ARG A 293 -21.88 5.02 -31.75
C ARG A 293 -23.12 4.70 -30.92
N TRP A 294 -22.97 3.95 -29.83
CA TRP A 294 -24.07 3.56 -28.94
C TRP A 294 -24.60 4.73 -28.10
N LEU A 295 -23.72 5.58 -27.57
CA LEU A 295 -24.03 6.79 -26.79
C LEU A 295 -24.67 7.93 -27.60
N ARG A 296 -24.64 7.87 -28.94
CA ARG A 296 -25.38 8.83 -29.79
C ARG A 296 -26.89 8.60 -29.84
N GLN A 297 -27.39 7.52 -29.22
CA GLN A 297 -28.82 7.22 -29.12
C GLN A 297 -29.36 7.81 -27.81
N GLU A 298 -30.44 8.59 -27.86
CA GLU A 298 -30.92 9.41 -26.73
C GLU A 298 -31.22 8.61 -25.45
N GLN A 299 -31.60 7.33 -25.58
CA GLN A 299 -31.92 6.43 -24.48
C GLN A 299 -30.69 5.76 -23.82
N ASN A 300 -29.46 6.13 -24.21
CA ASN A 300 -28.22 5.52 -23.77
C ASN A 300 -27.33 6.53 -23.03
N SER A 301 -26.67 6.06 -21.97
CA SER A 301 -25.78 6.86 -21.13
C SER A 301 -24.56 6.04 -20.70
N GLN A 302 -23.46 6.72 -20.37
CA GLN A 302 -22.24 6.09 -19.86
C GLN A 302 -22.50 5.31 -18.57
N ALA A 303 -23.39 5.85 -17.70
CA ALA A 303 -23.91 5.15 -16.52
C ALA A 303 -24.66 3.86 -16.88
N LYS A 304 -25.58 3.89 -17.86
CA LYS A 304 -26.29 2.70 -18.34
C LYS A 304 -25.33 1.65 -18.91
N LEU A 305 -24.26 2.08 -19.59
CA LEU A 305 -23.23 1.19 -20.12
C LEU A 305 -22.48 0.46 -18.98
N CYS A 306 -22.00 1.23 -17.99
CA CYS A 306 -21.33 0.70 -16.81
C CYS A 306 -22.22 -0.29 -16.03
N LEU A 307 -23.47 0.11 -15.75
CA LEU A 307 -24.42 -0.72 -15.02
C LEU A 307 -24.80 -2.00 -15.80
N SER A 308 -24.92 -1.94 -17.13
CA SER A 308 -25.21 -3.12 -17.95
C SER A 308 -24.06 -4.14 -17.90
N HIS A 309 -22.80 -3.67 -17.89
CA HIS A 309 -21.63 -4.53 -17.77
C HIS A 309 -21.55 -5.19 -16.38
N ILE A 310 -21.63 -4.39 -15.31
CA ILE A 310 -21.66 -4.90 -13.92
C ILE A 310 -22.81 -5.90 -13.73
N TRP A 311 -24.00 -5.60 -14.25
CA TRP A 311 -25.16 -6.50 -14.19
C TRP A 311 -24.89 -7.83 -14.91
N ALA A 312 -24.28 -7.80 -16.09
CA ALA A 312 -24.00 -9.00 -16.87
C ALA A 312 -22.97 -9.92 -16.18
N VAL A 313 -21.88 -9.33 -15.68
CA VAL A 313 -20.83 -10.06 -14.93
C VAL A 313 -21.39 -10.64 -13.63
N ALA A 314 -22.11 -9.85 -12.84
CA ALA A 314 -22.71 -10.33 -11.59
C ALA A 314 -23.78 -11.40 -11.81
N SER A 315 -24.57 -11.27 -12.89
CA SER A 315 -25.57 -12.29 -13.27
C SER A 315 -24.93 -13.60 -13.70
N HIS A 316 -23.79 -13.56 -14.41
CA HIS A 316 -23.02 -14.76 -14.74
C HIS A 316 -22.56 -15.48 -13.46
N VAL A 317 -21.91 -14.77 -12.53
CA VAL A 317 -21.45 -15.30 -11.23
C VAL A 317 -22.61 -15.99 -10.50
N LEU A 318 -23.73 -15.28 -10.33
CA LEU A 318 -24.88 -15.79 -9.58
C LEU A 318 -25.63 -16.94 -10.27
N SER A 319 -25.48 -17.09 -11.59
CA SER A 319 -26.09 -18.20 -12.34
C SER A 319 -25.39 -19.54 -12.11
N LEU A 320 -24.06 -19.51 -11.94
CA LEU A 320 -23.23 -20.70 -11.69
C LEU A 320 -22.97 -20.93 -10.19
N HIS A 321 -22.86 -19.84 -9.42
CA HIS A 321 -22.55 -19.85 -7.99
C HIS A 321 -23.58 -19.03 -7.18
N PRO A 322 -24.85 -19.49 -7.04
CA PRO A 322 -25.92 -18.73 -6.39
C PRO A 322 -25.70 -18.39 -4.90
N SER A 323 -24.70 -19.00 -4.27
CA SER A 323 -24.30 -18.76 -2.88
C SER A 323 -23.17 -17.74 -2.72
N THR A 324 -22.53 -17.33 -3.82
CA THR A 324 -21.39 -16.39 -3.82
C THR A 324 -21.91 -14.99 -4.09
N THR A 325 -21.63 -14.04 -3.21
CA THR A 325 -22.06 -12.64 -3.36
C THR A 325 -20.97 -11.81 -4.07
N PRO A 326 -21.25 -11.24 -5.25
CA PRO A 326 -20.35 -10.29 -5.90
C PRO A 326 -20.12 -9.02 -5.06
N LEU A 327 -18.87 -8.64 -4.89
CA LEU A 327 -18.42 -7.34 -4.39
C LEU A 327 -17.92 -6.50 -5.58
N VAL A 328 -18.12 -5.18 -5.56
CA VAL A 328 -17.68 -4.28 -6.64
C VAL A 328 -17.12 -2.99 -6.05
N TRP A 329 -16.08 -2.42 -6.65
CA TRP A 329 -15.59 -1.10 -6.24
C TRP A 329 -16.63 -0.02 -6.58
N ASP A 330 -16.80 0.96 -5.70
CA ASP A 330 -17.92 1.90 -5.79
C ASP A 330 -17.68 3.11 -6.70
N ASP A 331 -16.45 3.39 -7.11
CA ASP A 331 -16.03 4.64 -7.76
C ASP A 331 -16.83 4.96 -9.02
N MET A 332 -17.00 3.97 -9.91
CA MET A 332 -17.82 4.09 -11.11
C MET A 332 -19.32 4.31 -10.83
N LEU A 333 -19.79 4.06 -9.60
CA LEU A 333 -21.19 4.23 -9.17
C LEU A 333 -21.45 5.58 -8.48
N ARG A 334 -20.41 6.35 -8.11
CA ARG A 334 -20.51 7.57 -7.29
C ARG A 334 -21.31 8.68 -7.97
N ASP A 335 -21.06 8.93 -9.24
CA ASP A 335 -21.71 10.00 -10.01
C ASP A 335 -23.05 9.57 -10.66
N ILE A 336 -23.39 8.27 -10.62
CA ILE A 336 -24.63 7.76 -11.22
C ILE A 336 -25.85 8.20 -10.40
N PRO A 337 -26.90 8.79 -11.01
CA PRO A 337 -28.14 9.14 -10.32
C PRO A 337 -28.84 7.96 -9.62
N GLN A 338 -29.42 8.22 -8.46
CA GLN A 338 -30.08 7.24 -7.59
C GLN A 338 -31.24 6.48 -8.27
N ASP A 339 -32.01 7.17 -9.11
CA ASP A 339 -33.09 6.58 -9.92
C ASP A 339 -32.54 5.59 -10.96
N GLN A 340 -31.41 5.90 -11.59
CA GLN A 340 -30.73 5.00 -12.53
C GLN A 340 -30.10 3.80 -11.83
N LEU A 341 -29.50 3.99 -10.64
CA LEU A 341 -29.00 2.89 -9.81
C LEU A 341 -30.15 1.93 -9.42
N ALA A 342 -31.23 2.46 -8.85
CA ALA A 342 -32.37 1.66 -8.40
C ALA A 342 -33.07 0.92 -9.56
N ALA A 343 -33.19 1.54 -10.74
CA ALA A 343 -33.81 0.93 -11.92
C ALA A 343 -32.93 -0.11 -12.64
N SER A 344 -31.63 -0.18 -12.34
CA SER A 344 -30.67 -1.01 -13.09
C SER A 344 -30.71 -2.51 -12.77
N GLY A 345 -31.27 -2.91 -11.63
CA GLY A 345 -31.19 -4.28 -11.14
C GLY A 345 -29.83 -4.66 -10.52
N VAL A 346 -28.80 -3.81 -10.62
CA VAL A 346 -27.49 -4.02 -9.99
C VAL A 346 -27.55 -4.09 -8.45
N PRO A 347 -28.36 -3.26 -7.73
CA PRO A 347 -28.39 -3.27 -6.27
C PRO A 347 -28.85 -4.59 -5.63
N GLN A 348 -29.49 -5.47 -6.39
CA GLN A 348 -29.92 -6.79 -5.93
C GLN A 348 -28.88 -7.89 -6.20
N LEU A 349 -27.83 -7.60 -6.98
CA LEU A 349 -26.81 -8.58 -7.40
C LEU A 349 -25.44 -8.35 -6.75
N VAL A 350 -25.11 -7.13 -6.32
CA VAL A 350 -23.75 -6.79 -5.85
C VAL A 350 -23.75 -5.98 -4.54
N GLU A 351 -22.66 -6.07 -3.78
CA GLU A 351 -22.40 -5.22 -2.61
C GLU A 351 -21.24 -4.24 -2.92
N PRO A 352 -21.48 -2.91 -2.95
CA PRO A 352 -20.43 -1.92 -3.17
C PRO A 352 -19.40 -1.85 -2.05
N VAL A 353 -18.13 -1.71 -2.44
CA VAL A 353 -16.98 -1.48 -1.57
C VAL A 353 -16.50 -0.05 -1.75
N LEU A 354 -16.76 0.78 -0.74
CA LEU A 354 -16.44 2.21 -0.74
C LEU A 354 -14.97 2.42 -0.42
N TRP A 355 -14.14 2.64 -1.43
CA TRP A 355 -12.70 2.82 -1.24
C TRP A 355 -12.28 4.29 -1.15
N ASP A 356 -11.43 4.62 -0.19
CA ASP A 356 -10.79 5.93 -0.12
C ASP A 356 -9.54 5.87 0.75
N TYR A 357 -8.44 6.34 0.19
CA TYR A 357 -7.11 6.20 0.77
C TYR A 357 -6.54 7.54 1.29
N SER A 358 -7.30 8.65 1.24
CA SER A 358 -6.79 9.95 1.68
C SER A 358 -6.77 10.08 3.21
N ALA A 359 -5.73 10.74 3.75
CA ALA A 359 -5.62 11.03 5.18
C ALA A 359 -6.63 12.08 5.66
N ASP A 360 -7.15 12.89 4.74
CA ASP A 360 -8.17 13.94 4.92
C ASP A 360 -9.51 13.58 4.27
N LEU A 361 -9.86 12.29 4.29
CA LEU A 361 -11.15 11.71 3.87
C LEU A 361 -12.35 12.61 4.21
N ASP A 362 -13.19 12.93 3.22
CA ASP A 362 -14.46 13.63 3.44
C ASP A 362 -15.48 12.69 4.12
N VAL A 363 -15.47 12.70 5.45
CA VAL A 363 -16.38 11.92 6.30
C VAL A 363 -17.85 12.21 5.96
N HIS A 364 -18.21 13.46 5.68
CA HIS A 364 -19.60 13.82 5.41
C HIS A 364 -20.04 13.32 4.03
N GLY A 365 -19.21 13.53 3.01
CA GLY A 365 -19.44 13.01 1.65
C GLY A 365 -19.60 11.49 1.62
N LYS A 366 -18.78 10.73 2.38
CA LYS A 366 -18.95 9.27 2.47
C LYS A 366 -20.23 8.85 3.19
N VAL A 367 -20.67 9.56 4.22
CA VAL A 367 -21.97 9.28 4.89
C VAL A 367 -23.14 9.51 3.92
N LEU A 368 -23.16 10.63 3.20
CA LEU A 368 -24.18 10.90 2.17
C LEU A 368 -24.17 9.85 1.05
N LEU A 369 -22.99 9.36 0.67
CA LEU A 369 -22.83 8.31 -0.34
C LEU A 369 -23.36 6.95 0.15
N MET A 370 -23.14 6.60 1.43
CA MET A 370 -23.74 5.42 2.05
C MET A 370 -25.27 5.52 2.10
N GLU A 371 -25.83 6.69 2.42
CA GLU A 371 -27.28 6.94 2.40
C GLU A 371 -27.84 6.78 0.98
N LYS A 372 -27.22 7.42 -0.02
CA LYS A 372 -27.56 7.27 -1.45
C LYS A 372 -27.61 5.80 -1.88
N TYR A 373 -26.60 4.99 -1.53
CA TYR A 373 -26.60 3.58 -1.92
C TYR A 373 -27.70 2.78 -1.20
N ARG A 374 -27.93 3.01 0.11
CA ARG A 374 -29.06 2.37 0.83
C ARG A 374 -30.40 2.69 0.18
N GLU A 375 -30.64 3.96 -0.16
CA GLU A 375 -31.88 4.38 -0.80
C GLU A 375 -31.99 3.94 -2.27
N SER A 376 -30.87 3.68 -2.94
CA SER A 376 -30.82 3.02 -4.26
C SER A 376 -31.15 1.52 -4.18
N GLY A 377 -31.28 0.95 -2.98
CA GLY A 377 -31.64 -0.44 -2.76
C GLY A 377 -30.48 -1.41 -2.50
N PHE A 378 -29.24 -0.91 -2.34
CA PHE A 378 -28.10 -1.77 -1.97
C PHE A 378 -28.27 -2.27 -0.52
N PRO A 379 -28.31 -3.60 -0.27
CA PRO A 379 -28.68 -4.14 1.04
C PRO A 379 -27.57 -4.01 2.09
N ARG A 380 -26.32 -4.01 1.64
CA ARG A 380 -25.09 -4.05 2.45
C ARG A 380 -23.98 -3.33 1.69
N LEU A 381 -23.09 -2.67 2.44
CA LEU A 381 -21.92 -1.97 1.92
C LEU A 381 -20.65 -2.47 2.63
N TRP A 382 -19.51 -2.20 2.02
CA TRP A 382 -18.18 -2.38 2.61
C TRP A 382 -17.40 -1.07 2.53
N ALA A 383 -16.39 -0.90 3.39
CA ALA A 383 -15.41 0.17 3.28
C ALA A 383 -14.07 -0.40 2.79
N ALA A 384 -13.21 0.44 2.23
CA ALA A 384 -11.81 0.08 2.00
C ALA A 384 -10.84 1.25 2.28
N SER A 385 -9.80 0.92 3.03
CA SER A 385 -8.65 1.77 3.37
C SER A 385 -7.37 1.12 2.84
N ALA A 386 -6.25 1.83 2.85
CA ALA A 386 -4.94 1.27 2.46
C ALA A 386 -3.96 1.31 3.64
N PHE A 387 -3.11 0.29 3.77
CA PHE A 387 -2.00 0.26 4.76
C PHE A 387 -0.61 0.43 4.14
N LYS A 388 -0.48 0.21 2.83
CA LYS A 388 0.70 0.50 1.98
C LYS A 388 0.22 0.78 0.55
N GLY A 389 1.06 1.40 -0.29
CA GLY A 389 0.64 1.84 -1.61
C GLY A 389 -0.35 3.00 -1.53
N ALA A 390 -1.00 3.32 -2.65
CA ALA A 390 -1.97 4.42 -2.79
C ALA A 390 -1.48 5.84 -2.36
N THR A 391 -0.20 6.00 -2.04
CA THR A 391 0.42 7.28 -1.64
C THR A 391 1.57 7.71 -2.54
N GLY A 392 2.23 6.79 -3.24
CA GLY A 392 3.16 7.09 -4.34
C GLY A 392 3.51 5.84 -5.16
N ALA A 393 3.62 5.97 -6.48
CA ALA A 393 3.83 4.84 -7.39
C ALA A 393 5.21 4.17 -7.28
N SER A 394 6.26 4.94 -6.97
CA SER A 394 7.63 4.45 -6.79
C SER A 394 8.12 4.56 -5.33
N GLN A 395 7.20 4.42 -4.38
CA GLN A 395 7.51 4.62 -2.96
C GLN A 395 8.09 3.35 -2.32
N ALA A 396 9.21 3.49 -1.59
CA ALA A 396 9.88 2.37 -0.91
C ALA A 396 9.36 2.09 0.51
N LEU A 397 9.00 3.14 1.27
CA LEU A 397 8.57 3.08 2.68
C LEU A 397 7.16 3.65 2.85
N PRO A 398 6.25 2.98 3.58
CA PRO A 398 4.88 3.44 3.75
C PRO A 398 4.80 4.61 4.75
N PRO A 399 4.09 5.70 4.43
CA PRO A 399 3.85 6.80 5.37
C PRO A 399 2.82 6.38 6.43
N VAL A 400 3.25 5.61 7.45
CA VAL A 400 2.38 5.03 8.49
C VAL A 400 1.39 6.05 9.07
N GLN A 401 1.83 7.29 9.32
CA GLN A 401 0.98 8.35 9.86
C GLN A 401 -0.15 8.81 8.89
N HIS A 402 0.03 8.68 7.57
CA HIS A 402 -1.02 8.91 6.58
C HIS A 402 -2.09 7.82 6.68
N HIS A 403 -1.67 6.56 6.66
CA HIS A 403 -2.57 5.42 6.75
C HIS A 403 -3.35 5.41 8.08
N LEU A 404 -2.70 5.69 9.22
CA LEU A 404 -3.38 5.82 10.51
C LEU A 404 -4.44 6.94 10.53
N ARG A 405 -4.19 8.07 9.85
CA ARG A 405 -5.20 9.14 9.73
C ARG A 405 -6.39 8.69 8.89
N ASN A 406 -6.15 8.08 7.72
CA ASN A 406 -7.22 7.53 6.88
C ASN A 406 -8.13 6.54 7.66
N HIS A 407 -7.53 5.61 8.41
CA HIS A 407 -8.31 4.66 9.24
C HIS A 407 -9.08 5.35 10.38
N ALA A 408 -8.52 6.40 11.00
CA ALA A 408 -9.22 7.20 12.00
C ALA A 408 -10.41 8.00 11.42
N GLN A 409 -10.35 8.41 10.14
CA GLN A 409 -11.49 9.01 9.46
C GLN A 409 -12.55 7.96 9.09
N TRP A 410 -12.15 6.77 8.64
CA TRP A 410 -13.07 5.65 8.40
C TRP A 410 -13.86 5.25 9.65
N LEU A 411 -13.24 5.27 10.84
CA LEU A 411 -13.98 5.10 12.11
C LEU A 411 -15.01 6.21 12.37
N GLN A 412 -14.75 7.45 11.94
CA GLN A 412 -15.73 8.54 12.03
C GLN A 412 -16.87 8.40 11.02
N VAL A 413 -16.60 7.88 9.81
CA VAL A 413 -17.64 7.49 8.83
C VAL A 413 -18.56 6.43 9.43
N VAL A 414 -17.99 5.36 10.00
CA VAL A 414 -18.76 4.29 10.67
C VAL A 414 -19.57 4.84 11.85
N GLY A 415 -18.99 5.76 12.65
CA GLY A 415 -19.64 6.35 13.81
C GLY A 415 -20.73 7.39 13.49
N SER A 416 -20.69 7.98 12.30
CA SER A 416 -21.63 9.04 11.85
C SER A 416 -22.66 8.55 10.84
N GLY A 417 -22.36 7.45 10.13
CA GLY A 417 -23.22 6.88 9.10
C GLY A 417 -24.37 6.01 9.64
N PRO A 418 -25.30 5.59 8.77
CA PRO A 418 -26.42 4.76 9.20
C PRO A 418 -25.96 3.42 9.78
N ALA A 419 -26.49 3.06 10.95
CA ALA A 419 -26.15 1.81 11.62
C ALA A 419 -26.46 0.56 10.77
N ASP A 420 -25.68 -0.50 11.01
CA ASP A 420 -25.77 -1.82 10.37
C ASP A 420 -25.62 -1.83 8.83
N THR A 421 -25.14 -0.73 8.22
CA THR A 421 -24.91 -0.64 6.77
C THR A 421 -23.64 -1.33 6.31
N LEU A 422 -22.52 -1.03 6.99
CA LEU A 422 -21.20 -1.56 6.66
C LEU A 422 -21.02 -2.94 7.30
N GLN A 423 -20.70 -3.95 6.49
CA GLN A 423 -20.38 -5.30 6.97
C GLN A 423 -18.97 -5.41 7.52
N GLY A 424 -18.04 -4.70 6.88
CA GLY A 424 -16.62 -4.78 7.16
C GLY A 424 -15.82 -3.70 6.44
N ILE A 425 -14.51 -3.76 6.64
CA ILE A 425 -13.52 -2.90 6.00
C ILE A 425 -12.41 -3.74 5.39
N ILE A 426 -12.00 -3.39 4.18
CA ILE A 426 -10.93 -4.04 3.44
C ILE A 426 -9.67 -3.18 3.56
N LEU A 427 -8.58 -3.75 4.07
CA LEU A 427 -7.28 -3.09 4.17
C LEU A 427 -6.43 -3.46 2.97
N THR A 428 -6.30 -2.54 2.02
CA THR A 428 -5.57 -2.77 0.77
C THR A 428 -4.07 -2.53 0.92
N GLY A 429 -3.30 -3.37 0.25
CA GLY A 429 -1.84 -3.30 0.21
C GLY A 429 -1.32 -3.42 -1.21
N TRP A 430 -1.74 -2.48 -2.06
CA TRP A 430 -1.37 -2.38 -3.48
C TRP A 430 0.13 -2.50 -3.69
N GLN A 431 0.55 -3.15 -4.78
CA GLN A 431 1.95 -3.43 -5.08
C GLN A 431 2.47 -2.70 -6.33
N ARG A 432 1.54 -2.31 -7.20
CA ARG A 432 1.67 -1.46 -8.38
C ARG A 432 0.41 -0.57 -8.47
N TYR A 433 0.45 0.49 -9.25
CA TYR A 433 -0.70 1.38 -9.53
C TYR A 433 -1.46 0.94 -10.79
N ASP A 434 -0.73 0.49 -11.79
CA ASP A 434 -1.22 -0.21 -12.96
C ASP A 434 -0.23 -1.34 -13.32
N HIS A 435 -0.61 -2.18 -14.26
CA HIS A 435 0.15 -3.36 -14.68
C HIS A 435 1.52 -3.07 -15.33
N PHE A 436 1.82 -1.82 -15.69
CA PHE A 436 3.12 -1.41 -16.27
C PHE A 436 3.95 -0.54 -15.31
N SER A 437 3.36 -0.06 -14.22
CA SER A 437 4.02 0.75 -13.20
C SER A 437 5.00 -0.06 -12.36
N VAL A 438 6.04 0.58 -11.83
CA VAL A 438 7.08 -0.04 -10.99
C VAL A 438 6.54 -0.51 -9.63
N LEU A 439 7.29 -1.39 -8.96
CA LEU A 439 6.97 -1.83 -7.61
C LEU A 439 7.01 -0.69 -6.59
N CYS A 440 5.90 -0.50 -5.87
CA CYS A 440 5.85 0.31 -4.66
C CYS A 440 6.20 -0.55 -3.40
N GLU A 441 5.82 -0.10 -2.20
CA GLU A 441 6.30 -0.65 -0.93
C GLU A 441 6.10 -2.17 -0.84
N LEU A 442 7.17 -2.92 -0.60
CA LEU A 442 7.13 -4.37 -0.48
C LEU A 442 6.32 -4.80 0.76
N LEU A 443 5.61 -5.94 0.70
CA LEU A 443 4.80 -6.40 1.85
C LEU A 443 5.57 -6.41 3.20
N PRO A 444 6.79 -6.98 3.33
CA PRO A 444 7.51 -6.99 4.61
C PRO A 444 7.72 -5.61 5.21
N VAL A 445 7.92 -4.60 4.35
CA VAL A 445 8.07 -3.20 4.72
C VAL A 445 6.73 -2.60 5.16
N GLY A 446 5.62 -3.07 4.60
CA GLY A 446 4.25 -2.71 4.97
C GLY A 446 3.71 -3.33 6.26
N ILE A 447 4.32 -4.40 6.80
CA ILE A 447 3.79 -5.11 7.98
C ILE A 447 3.63 -4.22 9.23
N PRO A 448 4.59 -3.32 9.59
CA PRO A 448 4.40 -2.40 10.71
C PRO A 448 3.23 -1.43 10.51
N SER A 449 3.03 -0.94 9.28
CA SER A 449 1.88 -0.09 8.92
C SER A 449 0.57 -0.85 9.06
N LEU A 450 0.50 -2.09 8.55
CA LEU A 450 -0.65 -2.98 8.69
C LEU A 450 -1.01 -3.23 10.15
N ALA A 451 -0.02 -3.58 10.99
CA ALA A 451 -0.23 -3.84 12.40
C ALA A 451 -0.79 -2.61 13.12
N ALA A 452 -0.23 -1.43 12.85
CA ALA A 452 -0.70 -0.17 13.44
C ALA A 452 -2.14 0.16 13.01
N CYS A 453 -2.47 -0.01 11.72
CA CYS A 453 -3.81 0.23 11.17
C CYS A 453 -4.86 -0.75 11.73
N LEU A 454 -4.55 -2.05 11.78
CA LEU A 454 -5.44 -3.07 12.38
C LEU A 454 -5.70 -2.79 13.86
N GLN A 455 -4.66 -2.48 14.64
CA GLN A 455 -4.81 -2.18 16.06
C GLN A 455 -5.60 -0.88 16.29
N LEU A 456 -5.44 0.15 15.45
CA LEU A 456 -6.26 1.36 15.50
C LEU A 456 -7.75 1.02 15.32
N LEU A 457 -8.11 0.24 14.29
CA LEU A 457 -9.50 -0.17 14.03
C LEU A 457 -10.09 -0.98 15.19
N LEU A 458 -9.39 -2.02 15.66
CA LEU A 458 -9.85 -2.88 16.74
C LEU A 458 -10.06 -2.14 18.08
N CYS A 459 -9.28 -1.09 18.32
CA CYS A 459 -9.29 -0.35 19.59
C CYS A 459 -10.16 0.92 19.54
N GLY A 460 -10.66 1.31 18.37
CA GLY A 460 -11.34 2.59 18.16
C GLY A 460 -10.40 3.80 18.26
N GLY A 461 -9.09 3.60 18.08
CA GLY A 461 -8.05 4.63 18.23
C GLY A 461 -6.66 4.07 18.56
N PHE A 462 -5.62 4.84 18.26
CA PHE A 462 -4.22 4.44 18.46
C PHE A 462 -3.65 5.00 19.77
N ALA A 463 -4.16 4.48 20.90
CA ALA A 463 -3.67 4.80 22.24
C ALA A 463 -2.40 4.00 22.61
N GLU A 464 -1.76 4.33 23.73
CA GLU A 464 -0.57 3.62 24.24
C GLU A 464 -0.77 2.09 24.36
N ASP A 465 -1.97 1.63 24.73
CA ASP A 465 -2.30 0.19 24.76
C ASP A 465 -2.25 -0.46 23.36
N ALA A 466 -2.53 0.28 22.30
CA ALA A 466 -2.45 -0.18 20.92
C ALA A 466 -0.99 -0.16 20.41
N LYS A 467 -0.23 0.90 20.71
CA LYS A 467 1.22 0.96 20.46
C LYS A 467 1.92 -0.22 21.11
N GLY A 468 1.73 -0.42 22.42
CA GLY A 468 2.31 -1.53 23.16
C GLY A 468 1.91 -2.90 22.63
N ARG A 469 0.73 -3.07 22.02
CA ARG A 469 0.39 -4.31 21.31
C ARG A 469 1.20 -4.50 20.03
N VAL A 470 1.33 -3.47 19.19
CA VAL A 470 2.18 -3.52 17.98
C VAL A 470 3.63 -3.82 18.34
N GLU A 471 4.17 -3.15 19.36
CA GLU A 471 5.54 -3.35 19.84
C GLU A 471 5.76 -4.77 20.37
N ASN A 472 4.82 -5.33 21.15
CA ASN A 472 4.91 -6.70 21.64
C ASN A 472 4.73 -7.76 20.53
N LEU A 473 3.96 -7.47 19.47
CA LEU A 473 3.71 -8.40 18.36
C LEU A 473 4.80 -8.39 17.29
N LEU A 474 5.45 -7.24 17.06
CA LEU A 474 6.48 -7.09 16.03
C LEU A 474 7.91 -7.03 16.58
N GLY A 475 8.08 -6.73 17.88
CA GLY A 475 9.38 -6.47 18.50
C GLY A 475 10.03 -5.14 18.08
N VAL A 476 9.32 -4.29 17.33
CA VAL A 476 9.78 -3.00 16.82
C VAL A 476 9.12 -1.89 17.64
N SER A 477 9.90 -0.95 18.19
CA SER A 477 9.36 0.26 18.84
C SER A 477 8.48 1.06 17.87
N SER A 478 7.38 1.62 18.35
CA SER A 478 6.39 2.32 17.52
C SER A 478 7.03 3.43 16.67
N PRO A 479 6.69 3.57 15.38
CA PRO A 479 7.23 4.62 14.53
C PRO A 479 6.63 5.99 14.88
N GLU A 480 7.19 6.64 15.90
CA GLU A 480 7.08 8.09 16.06
C GLU A 480 8.13 8.81 15.19
N ALA A 481 7.88 10.08 14.90
CA ALA A 481 8.51 10.77 13.78
C ALA A 481 10.02 10.96 13.91
N GLY A 482 10.79 10.39 12.98
CA GLY A 482 12.13 10.87 12.60
C GLY A 482 13.30 10.50 13.51
N ASP A 483 13.06 9.94 14.69
CA ASP A 483 14.13 9.58 15.63
C ASP A 483 14.70 8.17 15.39
N THR A 484 15.98 8.03 15.73
CA THR A 484 16.85 6.88 15.46
C THR A 484 16.22 5.52 15.74
N VAL A 485 16.38 4.59 14.79
CA VAL A 485 16.15 3.15 15.01
C VAL A 485 16.99 2.69 16.20
N SER A 486 16.34 2.50 17.35
CA SER A 486 16.92 1.79 18.48
C SER A 486 17.24 0.36 18.05
N GLU A 487 18.35 -0.21 18.54
CA GLU A 487 18.84 -1.57 18.18
C GLU A 487 17.95 -2.71 18.74
N GLY A 488 16.64 -2.48 18.87
CA GLY A 488 15.63 -3.51 19.07
C GLY A 488 15.41 -4.29 17.78
N VAL A 489 16.03 -5.47 17.68
CA VAL A 489 15.81 -6.41 16.59
C VAL A 489 14.36 -6.91 16.63
N GLY A 490 13.50 -6.26 15.84
CA GLY A 490 12.12 -6.69 15.60
C GLY A 490 12.10 -8.12 15.08
N SER A 491 11.35 -8.98 15.74
CA SER A 491 11.36 -10.42 15.52
C SER A 491 10.14 -10.93 14.75
N PHE A 492 9.37 -10.04 14.11
CA PHE A 492 8.30 -10.49 13.19
C PHE A 492 8.90 -11.30 12.03
N GLN A 493 8.42 -12.52 11.87
CA GLN A 493 8.78 -13.37 10.75
C GLN A 493 7.51 -13.64 9.92
N PRO A 494 7.59 -13.52 8.59
CA PRO A 494 8.80 -13.30 7.80
C PRO A 494 9.13 -11.81 7.57
N GLY A 495 10.43 -11.51 7.37
CA GLY A 495 10.88 -10.31 6.66
C GLY A 495 11.19 -9.04 7.48
N SER A 496 11.37 -9.13 8.80
CA SER A 496 11.84 -7.99 9.60
C SER A 496 13.24 -7.49 9.22
N ASP A 497 14.08 -8.38 8.70
CA ASP A 497 15.39 -8.07 8.15
C ASP A 497 15.30 -7.21 6.88
N ILE A 498 14.40 -7.54 5.95
CA ILE A 498 14.10 -6.71 4.76
C ILE A 498 13.59 -5.33 5.19
N HIS A 499 12.64 -5.25 6.14
CA HIS A 499 12.16 -3.97 6.64
C HIS A 499 13.30 -3.10 7.19
N ALA A 500 14.20 -3.68 7.99
CA ALA A 500 15.36 -2.96 8.53
C ALA A 500 16.34 -2.50 7.43
N LEU A 501 16.70 -3.38 6.49
CA LEU A 501 17.62 -3.08 5.40
C LEU A 501 17.06 -2.02 4.44
N VAL A 502 15.80 -2.13 4.03
CA VAL A 502 15.12 -1.13 3.19
C VAL A 502 15.04 0.22 3.91
N THR A 503 14.67 0.24 5.19
CA THR A 503 14.67 1.47 6.01
C THR A 503 16.06 2.13 6.04
N GLN A 504 17.12 1.33 6.20
CA GLN A 504 18.49 1.82 6.20
C GLN A 504 18.94 2.37 4.84
N VAL A 505 18.53 1.74 3.73
CA VAL A 505 18.77 2.28 2.36
C VAL A 505 18.07 3.62 2.20
N SER A 506 16.74 3.65 2.36
CA SER A 506 15.91 4.81 2.01
C SER A 506 16.15 6.01 2.92
N LEU A 507 16.30 5.82 4.25
CA LEU A 507 16.46 6.95 5.19
C LEU A 507 17.91 7.39 5.36
N HIS A 508 18.89 6.48 5.29
CA HIS A 508 20.28 6.78 5.66
C HIS A 508 21.27 6.74 4.49
N LEU A 509 21.23 5.74 3.61
CA LEU A 509 22.23 5.62 2.54
C LEU A 509 21.93 6.53 1.34
N CYS A 510 20.69 6.60 0.86
CA CYS A 510 20.30 7.52 -0.22
C CYS A 510 20.58 8.98 0.18
N SER A 511 20.12 9.38 1.39
CA SER A 511 20.35 10.72 1.93
C SER A 511 21.83 11.05 2.15
N SER A 512 22.67 10.04 2.44
CA SER A 512 24.14 10.21 2.50
C SER A 512 24.77 10.46 1.12
N VAL A 513 24.25 9.84 0.06
CA VAL A 513 24.72 10.06 -1.32
C VAL A 513 24.36 11.48 -1.77
N ASP A 514 23.13 11.93 -1.51
CA ASP A 514 22.72 13.31 -1.80
C ASP A 514 23.49 14.34 -0.96
N ALA A 515 23.76 14.04 0.31
CA ALA A 515 24.60 14.88 1.15
C ALA A 515 26.02 15.03 0.56
N LEU A 516 26.63 13.94 0.09
CA LEU A 516 27.94 13.97 -0.56
C LEU A 516 27.93 14.70 -1.91
N LEU A 517 26.92 14.48 -2.76
CA LEU A 517 26.92 15.01 -4.13
C LEU A 517 26.39 16.44 -4.24
N GLU A 518 25.44 16.83 -3.39
CA GLU A 518 24.66 18.05 -3.54
C GLU A 518 24.83 19.03 -2.38
N ARG A 519 25.34 18.57 -1.22
CA ARG A 519 25.50 19.41 -0.01
C ARG A 519 26.95 19.55 0.44
N ASN A 520 27.84 18.62 0.07
CA ASN A 520 29.25 18.69 0.40
C ASN A 520 29.92 19.83 -0.37
N ARG A 521 30.41 20.85 0.37
CA ARG A 521 31.06 22.05 -0.19
C ARG A 521 32.25 21.75 -1.12
N TYR A 522 32.96 20.65 -0.91
CA TYR A 522 34.12 20.28 -1.73
C TYR A 522 33.66 19.76 -3.09
N VAL A 523 32.62 18.93 -3.12
CA VAL A 523 32.01 18.46 -4.37
C VAL A 523 31.32 19.62 -5.09
N THR A 524 30.44 20.36 -4.43
CA THR A 524 29.67 21.43 -5.09
C THR A 524 30.50 22.65 -5.50
N GLY A 525 31.55 22.99 -4.74
CA GLY A 525 32.44 24.11 -5.02
C GLY A 525 33.62 23.77 -5.93
N TRP A 526 34.36 22.70 -5.63
CA TRP A 526 35.64 22.38 -6.27
C TRP A 526 35.61 21.15 -7.19
N PHE A 527 34.52 20.40 -7.21
CA PHE A 527 34.32 19.27 -8.13
C PHE A 527 32.91 19.21 -8.75
N SER A 528 32.36 20.39 -9.02
CA SER A 528 31.01 20.56 -9.57
C SER A 528 30.88 19.98 -10.99
N PRO A 529 29.67 19.88 -11.58
CA PRO A 529 29.48 19.43 -12.96
C PRO A 529 30.27 20.23 -14.02
N TYR A 530 30.69 21.46 -13.72
CA TYR A 530 31.63 22.20 -14.57
C TYR A 530 33.05 21.63 -14.54
N HIS A 531 33.55 21.29 -13.35
CA HIS A 531 34.87 20.74 -13.09
C HIS A 531 35.00 19.31 -13.61
N ARG A 532 34.01 18.46 -13.31
CA ARG A 532 33.90 17.07 -13.77
C ARG A 532 34.00 16.97 -15.30
N ARG A 533 33.18 17.72 -16.04
CA ARG A 533 33.21 17.77 -17.52
C ARG A 533 34.53 18.24 -18.12
N ARG A 534 35.36 18.96 -17.36
CA ARG A 534 36.70 19.41 -17.81
C ARG A 534 37.84 18.54 -17.29
N LYS A 535 37.54 17.54 -16.45
CA LYS A 535 38.53 16.69 -15.76
C LYS A 535 39.53 17.52 -14.95
N LEU A 536 39.03 18.54 -14.25
CA LEU A 536 39.83 19.45 -13.43
C LEU A 536 39.44 19.31 -11.97
N ILE A 537 40.42 19.10 -11.08
CA ILE A 537 40.26 19.20 -9.64
C ILE A 537 41.53 19.79 -9.01
N HIS A 538 41.38 20.57 -7.94
CA HIS A 538 42.51 20.99 -7.13
C HIS A 538 43.04 19.79 -6.32
N PRO A 539 44.32 19.37 -6.41
CA PRO A 539 44.78 18.08 -5.88
C PRO A 539 44.51 17.85 -4.38
N VAL A 540 44.58 18.89 -3.54
CA VAL A 540 44.24 18.81 -2.11
C VAL A 540 42.78 18.39 -1.88
N MET A 541 41.86 18.73 -2.78
CA MET A 541 40.43 18.42 -2.62
C MET A 541 40.15 16.91 -2.83
N LEU A 542 41.01 16.18 -3.53
CA LEU A 542 40.93 14.71 -3.62
C LEU A 542 40.96 14.07 -2.23
N GLN A 543 41.80 14.59 -1.32
CA GLN A 543 41.95 14.09 0.05
C GLN A 543 40.70 14.31 0.91
N HIS A 544 39.81 15.24 0.53
CA HIS A 544 38.55 15.48 1.22
C HIS A 544 37.38 14.69 0.63
N ILE A 545 37.33 14.52 -0.70
CA ILE A 545 36.18 13.89 -1.38
C ILE A 545 36.35 12.36 -1.48
N GLN A 546 37.55 11.89 -1.86
CA GLN A 546 37.75 10.48 -2.22
C GLN A 546 37.57 9.50 -1.04
N PRO A 547 38.06 9.77 0.20
CA PRO A 547 37.88 8.84 1.32
C PRO A 547 36.42 8.70 1.75
N GLU A 548 35.66 9.79 1.72
CA GLU A 548 34.22 9.80 2.04
C GLU A 548 33.43 9.00 1.00
N ALA A 549 33.71 9.23 -0.29
CA ALA A 549 33.08 8.51 -1.39
C ALA A 549 33.38 7.00 -1.38
N LEU A 550 34.64 6.60 -1.13
CA LEU A 550 35.03 5.18 -1.02
C LEU A 550 34.40 4.51 0.22
N SER A 551 34.37 5.20 1.36
CA SER A 551 33.72 4.71 2.59
C SER A 551 32.22 4.51 2.42
N LEU A 552 31.55 5.44 1.73
CA LEU A 552 30.14 5.31 1.39
C LEU A 552 29.91 4.14 0.42
N LEU A 553 30.74 3.98 -0.61
CA LEU A 553 30.61 2.87 -1.57
C LEU A 553 30.81 1.50 -0.91
N GLY A 554 31.76 1.38 0.01
CA GLY A 554 31.98 0.16 0.80
C GLY A 554 30.77 -0.20 1.68
N ARG A 555 30.12 0.80 2.30
CA ARG A 555 28.89 0.59 3.07
C ARG A 555 27.72 0.15 2.19
N TRP A 556 27.53 0.77 1.03
CA TRP A 556 26.56 0.32 0.04
C TRP A 556 26.81 -1.12 -0.39
N GLY A 557 28.03 -1.48 -0.79
CA GLY A 557 28.35 -2.82 -1.28
C GLY A 557 28.03 -3.94 -0.27
N MET A 558 28.33 -3.74 1.01
CA MET A 558 27.98 -4.71 2.06
C MET A 558 26.48 -4.82 2.30
N LEU A 559 25.77 -3.69 2.35
CA LEU A 559 24.32 -3.69 2.62
C LEU A 559 23.55 -4.29 1.45
N VAL A 560 23.88 -3.92 0.21
CA VAL A 560 23.18 -4.42 -0.99
C VAL A 560 23.31 -5.94 -1.10
N GLN A 561 24.46 -6.53 -0.81
CA GLN A 561 24.61 -7.99 -0.75
C GLN A 561 23.71 -8.66 0.30
N GLN A 562 23.55 -8.03 1.47
CA GLN A 562 22.66 -8.53 2.52
C GLN A 562 21.19 -8.37 2.13
N LEU A 563 20.83 -7.26 1.49
CA LEU A 563 19.46 -6.95 1.07
C LEU A 563 19.03 -7.82 -0.10
N GLU A 564 19.88 -8.01 -1.11
CA GLU A 564 19.64 -8.92 -2.24
C GLU A 564 19.40 -10.35 -1.73
N ALA A 565 20.29 -10.88 -0.87
CA ALA A 565 20.12 -12.18 -0.25
C ALA A 565 18.86 -12.25 0.65
N ALA A 566 18.52 -11.16 1.34
CA ALA A 566 17.32 -11.11 2.17
C ALA A 566 16.03 -11.16 1.31
N LEU A 567 16.00 -10.43 0.19
CA LEU A 567 14.89 -10.35 -0.77
C LEU A 567 14.71 -11.68 -1.53
N GLN A 568 15.79 -12.31 -2.01
CA GLN A 568 15.77 -13.56 -2.78
C GLN A 568 15.16 -14.77 -2.03
N ARG A 569 15.03 -14.72 -0.70
CA ARG A 569 14.31 -15.76 0.09
C ARG A 569 12.79 -15.62 0.03
N ILE A 570 12.29 -14.47 -0.42
CA ILE A 570 10.88 -14.05 -0.28
C ILE A 570 10.26 -13.72 -1.64
N PHE A 571 11.07 -13.19 -2.54
CA PHE A 571 10.67 -12.66 -3.85
C PHE A 571 11.41 -13.39 -4.97
N PHE A 572 10.77 -13.43 -6.14
CA PHE A 572 11.38 -14.01 -7.34
C PHE A 572 12.54 -13.13 -7.82
N PRO A 573 13.59 -13.70 -8.46
CA PRO A 573 14.82 -12.98 -8.81
C PRO A 573 14.57 -11.63 -9.50
N ASP A 574 13.63 -11.63 -10.42
CA ASP A 574 13.30 -10.48 -11.25
C ASP A 574 12.65 -9.32 -10.48
N ALA A 575 11.84 -9.61 -9.45
CA ALA A 575 11.29 -8.59 -8.56
C ALA A 575 12.36 -8.03 -7.61
N VAL A 576 13.42 -8.81 -7.33
CA VAL A 576 14.62 -8.32 -6.65
C VAL A 576 15.43 -7.42 -7.58
N GLU A 577 15.61 -7.81 -8.84
CA GLU A 577 16.27 -7.00 -9.89
C GLU A 577 15.58 -5.65 -10.08
N GLU A 578 14.27 -5.63 -10.35
CA GLU A 578 13.48 -4.41 -10.52
C GLU A 578 13.60 -3.49 -9.29
N TRP A 579 13.43 -4.04 -8.09
CA TRP A 579 13.47 -3.23 -6.87
C TRP A 579 14.86 -2.62 -6.63
N LEU A 580 15.94 -3.36 -6.92
CA LEU A 580 17.32 -2.86 -6.83
C LEU A 580 17.64 -1.83 -7.92
N GLU A 581 17.17 -2.01 -9.15
CA GLU A 581 17.39 -1.06 -10.25
C GLU A 581 16.71 0.29 -9.97
N GLU A 582 15.52 0.30 -9.38
CA GLU A 582 14.82 1.54 -9.02
C GLU A 582 15.37 2.20 -7.73
N ASN A 583 15.67 1.41 -6.68
CA ASN A 583 15.93 1.96 -5.34
C ASN A 583 17.41 2.04 -4.93
N VAL A 584 18.29 1.26 -5.56
CA VAL A 584 19.69 1.08 -5.14
C VAL A 584 20.66 1.56 -6.23
N HIS A 585 20.50 1.08 -7.45
CA HIS A 585 21.43 1.35 -8.54
C HIS A 585 21.60 2.84 -8.88
N PRO A 586 20.59 3.73 -8.85
CA PRO A 586 20.78 5.15 -9.20
C PRO A 586 21.72 5.86 -8.23
N SER A 587 21.62 5.54 -6.93
CA SER A 587 22.53 6.05 -5.89
C SER A 587 23.95 5.50 -6.03
N MET A 588 24.09 4.21 -6.31
CA MET A 588 25.40 3.58 -6.52
C MET A 588 26.10 4.08 -7.79
N GLN A 589 25.39 4.18 -8.91
CA GLN A 589 25.91 4.69 -10.18
C GLN A 589 26.37 6.15 -10.06
N ARG A 590 25.60 7.02 -9.37
CA ARG A 590 26.01 8.41 -9.08
C ARG A 590 27.33 8.47 -8.28
N LEU A 591 27.49 7.58 -7.29
CA LEU A 591 28.68 7.50 -6.44
C LEU A 591 29.91 6.91 -7.19
N GLN A 592 29.71 5.87 -7.99
CA GLN A 592 30.74 5.29 -8.85
C GLN A 592 31.20 6.31 -9.91
N GLY A 593 30.27 7.04 -10.54
CA GLY A 593 30.57 8.10 -11.49
C GLY A 593 31.34 9.27 -10.88
N LEU A 594 31.08 9.63 -9.61
CA LEU A 594 31.91 10.58 -8.87
C LEU A 594 33.35 10.06 -8.74
N LEU A 595 33.52 8.81 -8.31
CA LEU A 595 34.84 8.19 -8.12
C LEU A 595 35.61 8.02 -9.43
N GLN A 596 34.93 7.68 -10.53
CA GLN A 596 35.52 7.64 -11.86
C GLN A 596 36.01 9.03 -12.28
N ASP A 597 35.16 10.05 -12.20
CA ASP A 597 35.55 11.42 -12.56
C ASP A 597 36.72 11.92 -11.70
N LEU A 598 36.75 11.60 -10.40
CA LEU A 598 37.89 11.92 -9.51
C LEU A 598 39.18 11.24 -9.98
N GLY A 599 39.11 9.97 -10.40
CA GLY A 599 40.25 9.23 -10.95
C GLY A 599 40.74 9.78 -12.29
N GLU A 600 39.82 10.23 -13.15
CA GLU A 600 40.15 10.84 -14.45
C GLU A 600 40.66 12.29 -14.33
N ALA A 601 40.28 13.01 -13.29
CA ALA A 601 40.73 14.37 -12.99
C ALA A 601 41.99 14.42 -12.10
N ALA A 602 42.36 13.31 -11.45
CA ALA A 602 43.55 13.24 -10.61
C ALA A 602 44.81 13.47 -11.45
N PRO A 603 45.79 14.27 -10.97
CA PRO A 603 47.07 14.38 -11.64
C PRO A 603 47.75 13.02 -11.73
N LEU A 604 48.24 12.66 -12.91
CA LEU A 604 49.21 11.56 -13.06
C LEU A 604 50.34 11.78 -12.03
N PRO A 605 50.80 10.74 -11.33
CA PRO A 605 51.90 10.89 -10.38
C PRO A 605 53.12 11.45 -11.12
N LEU A 606 53.56 12.64 -10.70
CA LEU A 606 54.78 13.26 -11.22
C LEU A 606 55.92 12.25 -11.07
N PRO A 607 56.71 11.98 -12.12
CA PRO A 607 57.90 11.16 -11.97
C PRO A 607 58.79 11.80 -10.89
N LEU A 608 59.21 10.99 -9.92
CA LEU A 608 60.11 11.42 -8.84
C LEU A 608 61.29 12.18 -9.46
N PRO A 609 61.63 13.38 -8.97
CA PRO A 609 62.74 14.14 -9.53
C PRO A 609 64.01 13.29 -9.42
N SER A 610 64.58 12.96 -10.57
CA SER A 610 65.83 12.22 -10.67
C SER A 610 66.88 12.94 -9.83
N SER A 611 67.43 12.24 -8.83
CA SER A 611 68.46 12.80 -7.95
C SER A 611 69.58 13.42 -8.79
N PRO A 612 70.03 14.65 -8.49
CA PRO A 612 71.11 15.26 -9.24
C PRO A 612 72.34 14.36 -9.15
N GLY A 613 72.83 13.92 -10.31
CA GLY A 613 74.05 13.14 -10.40
C GLY A 613 75.21 13.92 -9.78
N LYS A 614 76.15 13.20 -9.15
CA LYS A 614 77.39 13.81 -8.65
C LYS A 614 78.16 14.39 -9.84
N ASP A 615 78.25 15.72 -9.91
CA ASP A 615 79.29 16.35 -10.70
C ASP A 615 80.66 16.00 -10.08
N THR A 616 81.51 15.39 -10.90
CA THR A 616 82.90 15.09 -10.55
C THR A 616 83.82 15.60 -11.65
N GLY A 617 84.57 16.65 -11.35
CA GLY A 617 85.57 17.26 -12.23
C GLY A 617 85.13 18.62 -12.79
N GLN A 618 86.00 19.63 -12.92
CA GLN A 618 87.45 19.65 -12.69
C GLN A 618 87.90 21.03 -12.17
N ASP A 619 88.86 21.04 -11.24
CA ASP A 619 89.82 22.13 -11.00
C ASP A 619 90.82 22.22 -12.18
N PRO A 620 91.48 23.36 -12.46
CA PRO A 620 92.12 24.25 -11.46
C PRO A 620 91.84 25.76 -11.56
#